data_AF-A0A537THI3-F1
#
_entry.id   AF-A0A537THI3-F1
#
_cell.length_a   1.000
_cell.length_b   1.000
_cell.length_c   1.000
_cell.angle_alpha   90.00
_cell.angle_beta   90.00
_cell.angle_gamma   90.00
#
_symmetry.space_group_name_H-M   'P 1'
#
loop_
_entity.id
_entity.type
_entity.pdbx_description
1 polymer ?
#
loop_
_entity_poly.entity_id
_entity_poly.type
_entity_poly.pdbx_seq_one_letter_code
_entity_poly.pdbx_strand_id
1 'polypeptide(L)' 'AASGEMEKTIVLEFSLLLRGKIEKTGKYRVVMTRTDDTFVPLGERVQFARARQAALFISIHADALRR' A
#
# COMPACT_ATOMS: atom_id res chain seq x y z
N ALA A 1 -6.08 -27.77 -5.52
CA ALA A 1 -6.39 -26.47 -6.12
C ALA A 1 -5.44 -25.46 -5.50
N ALA A 2 -4.66 -24.72 -6.29
CA ALA A 2 -3.80 -23.68 -5.75
C ALA A 2 -4.72 -22.67 -5.04
N SER A 3 -4.66 -22.62 -3.72
CA SER A 3 -5.22 -21.53 -2.93
C SER A 3 -4.36 -20.30 -3.24
N GLY A 4 -4.57 -19.72 -4.41
CA GLY A 4 -3.85 -18.54 -4.85
C GLY A 4 -4.13 -17.44 -3.84
N GLU A 5 -3.12 -17.06 -3.07
CA GLU A 5 -3.20 -15.87 -2.24
C GLU A 5 -3.55 -14.71 -3.16
N MET A 6 -4.67 -14.03 -2.89
CA MET A 6 -5.06 -12.90 -3.70
C MET A 6 -4.02 -11.80 -3.52
N GLU A 7 -3.46 -11.31 -4.62
CA GLU A 7 -2.45 -10.24 -4.62
C GLU A 7 -2.81 -9.10 -3.66
N LYS A 8 -4.09 -8.68 -3.65
CA LYS A 8 -4.62 -7.62 -2.80
C LYS A 8 -4.38 -7.84 -1.29
N THR A 9 -4.39 -9.11 -0.85
CA THR A 9 -4.14 -9.52 0.53
C THR A 9 -2.66 -9.41 0.83
N ILE A 10 -1.80 -9.99 -0.02
CA ILE A 10 -0.35 -9.94 0.11
C ILE A 10 0.14 -8.50 0.22
N VAL A 11 -0.29 -7.64 -0.73
CA VAL A 11 0.16 -6.24 -0.74
C VAL A 11 -0.39 -5.46 0.46
N LEU A 12 -1.60 -5.75 0.95
CA LEU A 12 -2.15 -5.08 2.14
C LEU A 12 -1.34 -5.44 3.39
N GLU A 13 -1.14 -6.73 3.64
CA GLU A 13 -0.39 -7.22 4.80
C GLU A 13 1.04 -6.69 4.79
N PHE A 14 1.72 -6.80 3.65
CA PHE A 14 3.07 -6.27 3.49
C PHE A 14 3.10 -4.75 3.74
N SER A 15 2.15 -3.99 3.20
CA SER A 15 2.11 -2.54 3.36
C SER A 15 1.89 -2.13 4.83
N LEU A 16 1.05 -2.86 5.58
CA LEU A 16 0.82 -2.63 7.01
C LEU A 16 2.08 -2.94 7.84
N LEU A 17 2.79 -4.02 7.52
CA LEU A 17 4.07 -4.37 8.14
C LEU A 17 5.14 -3.30 7.84
N LEU A 18 5.23 -2.84 6.58
CA LEU A 18 6.17 -1.80 6.17
C LEU A 18 5.89 -0.49 6.92
N ARG A 19 4.61 -0.06 6.99
CA ARG A 19 4.18 1.09 7.78
C ARG A 19 4.71 1.00 9.20
N GLY A 20 4.43 -0.12 9.88
CA GLY A 20 4.84 -0.32 11.27
C GLY A 20 6.36 -0.28 11.46
N LYS A 21 7.14 -0.82 10.51
CA LYS A 21 8.61 -0.74 10.56
C LYS A 21 9.14 0.69 10.38
N ILE A 22 8.56 1.44 9.43
CA ILE A 22 8.97 2.83 9.17
C ILE A 22 8.61 3.72 10.35
N GLU A 23 7.38 3.62 10.87
CA GLU A 23 6.91 4.43 12.00
C GLU A 23 7.71 4.17 13.28
N LYS A 24 8.12 2.91 13.53
CA LYS A 24 9.00 2.55 14.66
C LYS A 24 10.34 3.27 14.66
N THR A 25 10.79 3.81 13.52
CA THR A 25 12.02 4.61 13.48
C THR A 25 11.85 6.00 14.11
N GLY A 26 10.61 6.48 14.27
CA GLY A 26 10.29 7.83 14.76
C GLY A 26 10.64 8.97 13.80
N LYS A 27 11.22 8.68 12.63
CA LYS A 27 11.72 9.69 11.67
C LYS A 27 10.67 10.11 10.65
N TYR A 28 9.65 9.30 10.44
CA TYR A 28 8.71 9.44 9.33
C TYR A 28 7.27 9.26 9.80
N ARG A 29 6.38 10.08 9.25
CA ARG A 29 4.92 9.87 9.34
C ARG A 29 4.47 9.14 8.08
N VAL A 30 3.83 7.98 8.25
CA VAL A 30 3.28 7.20 7.13
C VAL A 30 1.77 7.42 7.06
N VAL A 31 1.25 7.59 5.83
CA VAL A 31 -0.18 7.67 5.56
C VAL A 31 -0.53 6.65 4.48
N MET A 32 -1.64 5.93 4.66
CA MET A 32 -2.03 4.82 3.80
C MET A 32 -3.25 5.20 2.97
N THR A 33 -3.26 4.82 1.68
CA THR A 33 -4.44 5.00 0.81
C THR A 33 -5.61 4.10 1.20
N ARG A 34 -5.34 2.95 1.82
CA ARG A 34 -6.30 2.04 2.47
C ARG A 34 -5.65 1.28 3.62
N THR A 35 -6.45 0.85 4.59
CA THR A 35 -6.01 -0.02 5.70
C THR A 35 -6.81 -1.32 5.81
N ASP A 36 -7.76 -1.52 4.89
CA ASP A 36 -8.64 -2.67 4.77
C ASP A 36 -8.79 -3.06 3.28
N ASP A 37 -9.69 -4.00 2.99
CA ASP A 37 -9.99 -4.46 1.63
C ASP A 37 -10.93 -3.52 0.86
N THR A 38 -10.72 -2.21 1.01
CA THR A 38 -11.46 -1.19 0.25
C THR A 38 -10.76 -0.90 -1.08
N PHE A 39 -11.54 -0.87 -2.16
CA PHE A 39 -11.06 -0.43 -3.46
C PHE A 39 -10.88 1.09 -3.50
N VAL A 40 -9.71 1.54 -3.98
CA VAL A 40 -9.40 2.97 -4.16
C VAL A 40 -9.04 3.22 -5.63
N PRO A 41 -9.77 4.08 -6.38
CA PRO A 41 -9.43 4.44 -7.75
C PRO A 41 -8.03 5.03 -7.89
N LEU A 42 -7.37 4.83 -9.05
CA LEU A 42 -6.00 5.29 -9.27
C LEU A 42 -5.83 6.81 -9.10
N GLY A 43 -6.77 7.60 -9.62
CA GLY A 43 -6.76 9.06 -9.47
C GLY A 43 -6.85 9.50 -8.01
N GLU A 44 -7.67 8.84 -7.20
CA GLU A 44 -7.83 9.14 -5.79
C GLU A 44 -6.58 8.84 -4.98
N ARG A 45 -5.81 7.80 -5.33
CA ARG A 45 -4.52 7.50 -4.68
C ARG A 45 -3.53 8.66 -4.82
N VAL A 46 -3.47 9.25 -6.01
CA VAL A 46 -2.59 10.40 -6.29
C VAL A 46 -3.10 11.65 -5.59
N GLN A 47 -4.41 11.91 -5.65
CA GLN A 47 -5.03 13.05 -4.95
C GLN A 47 -4.83 12.96 -3.44
N PHE A 48 -4.97 11.77 -2.85
CA PHE A 48 -4.73 11.51 -1.44
C PHE A 48 -3.32 11.93 -0.99
N ALA A 49 -2.30 11.59 -1.79
CA ALA A 49 -0.90 11.94 -1.54
C ALA A 49 -0.65 13.45 -1.67
N ARG A 50 -1.19 14.07 -2.74
CA ARG A 50 -1.07 15.52 -2.97
C ARG A 50 -1.73 16.33 -1.87
N ALA A 51 -2.95 15.97 -1.45
CA ALA A 51 -3.69 16.66 -0.39
C ALA A 51 -2.98 16.60 0.97
N ARG A 52 -2.12 15.60 1.19
CA ARG A 52 -1.32 15.45 2.42
C ARG A 52 0.11 15.98 2.28
N GLN A 53 0.42 16.61 1.15
CA GLN A 53 1.76 17.11 0.82
C GLN A 53 2.84 16.04 1.05
N ALA A 54 2.55 14.79 0.63
CA ALA A 54 3.47 13.69 0.80
C ALA A 54 4.77 13.95 0.04
N ALA A 55 5.91 13.84 0.73
CA ALA A 55 7.23 14.00 0.11
C ALA A 55 7.61 12.80 -0.79
N LEU A 56 7.03 11.63 -0.53
CA LEU A 56 7.24 10.40 -1.28
C LEU A 56 5.92 9.62 -1.37
N PHE A 57 5.65 9.05 -2.54
CA PHE A 57 4.56 8.12 -2.78
C PHE A 57 5.12 6.77 -3.24
N ILE A 58 4.74 5.70 -2.56
CA ILE A 58 5.16 4.33 -2.87
C ILE A 58 3.89 3.50 -3.14
N SER A 59 3.75 3.00 -4.38
CA SER A 59 2.71 2.02 -4.71
C SER A 59 3.29 0.62 -4.61
N ILE A 60 2.61 -0.28 -3.89
CA ILE A 60 3.05 -1.65 -3.65
C ILE A 60 2.16 -2.60 -4.44
N HIS A 61 2.78 -3.43 -5.26
CA HIS A 61 2.16 -4.40 -6.16
C HIS A 61 2.86 -5.75 -6.01
N ALA A 62 2.14 -6.83 -6.29
CA ALA A 62 2.72 -8.16 -6.41
C ALA A 62 2.16 -8.82 -7.68
N ASP A 63 2.36 -8.11 -8.79
CA ASP A 63 1.89 -8.52 -10.11
C ASP A 63 2.54 -9.87 -10.49
N ALA A 64 1.74 -10.75 -11.10
CA ALA A 64 2.23 -11.98 -11.69
C ALA A 64 2.55 -11.78 -13.18
N LEU A 65 3.78 -12.12 -13.59
CA LEU A 65 4.07 -12.34 -15.01
C LEU A 65 3.49 -13.70 -15.41
N ARG A 66 2.52 -13.73 -16.33
CA ARG A 66 2.15 -14.99 -16.98
C ARG A 66 3.34 -15.45 -17.82
N ARG A 67 3.84 -16.65 -17.54
CA ARG A 67 4.74 -17.37 -18.45
C ARG A 67 4.02 -17.71 -19.75
#